data_AF-A0A7W8A2P0-F1
#
_entry.id   AF-A0A7W8A2P0-F1
#
_cell.length_a   1.000
_cell.length_b   1.000
_cell.length_c   1.000
_cell.angle_alpha   90.00
_cell.angle_beta   90.00
_cell.angle_gamma   90.00
#
_symmetry.space_group_name_H-M   'P 1'
#
loop_
_entity.id
_entity.type
_entity.pdbx_description
1 polymer ?
#
loop_
_entity_poly.entity_id
_entity_poly.type
_entity_poly.pdbx_seq_one_letter_code
_entity_poly.pdbx_strand_id
1 'polypeptide(L)'
;MTAVPVTADRTKFLRTVLLADAVVTGANGLAYLVAAPLLSDFLGPGSGLLRALGVFLLAYGAAVAVLGTRREISLAGTKAVVAVNIIWTLVSVAAVAFGPLEFTTIGAVWAIAQALVVGLLAELQIMGLRKARR
;
A
#
# COMPACT_ATOMS: atom_id res chain seq x y z
N MET A 1 20.87 14.90 -28.70
CA MET A 1 20.01 13.84 -28.12
C MET A 1 20.80 13.11 -27.05
N THR A 2 20.66 13.50 -25.78
CA THR A 2 21.32 12.83 -24.65
C THR A 2 20.53 11.57 -24.32
N ALA A 3 21.08 10.39 -24.62
CA ALA A 3 20.52 9.12 -24.19
C ALA A 3 20.53 9.09 -22.66
N VAL A 4 19.35 9.16 -22.04
CA VAL A 4 19.22 8.89 -20.61
C VAL A 4 19.65 7.44 -20.38
N PRO A 5 20.63 7.16 -19.49
CA PRO A 5 21.06 5.80 -19.26
C PRO A 5 19.90 4.97 -18.72
N VAL A 6 19.71 3.76 -19.27
CA VAL A 6 18.62 2.84 -18.92
C VAL A 6 18.52 2.58 -17.39
N THR A 7 19.63 2.70 -16.65
CA THR A 7 19.68 2.58 -15.19
C THR A 7 18.99 3.73 -14.44
N ALA A 8 19.05 4.95 -14.96
CA ALA A 8 18.36 6.11 -14.40
C ALA A 8 16.84 5.95 -14.53
N ASP A 9 16.36 5.47 -15.68
CA ASP A 9 14.95 5.21 -15.93
C ASP A 9 14.39 4.07 -15.05
N ARG A 10 15.18 3.01 -14.83
CA ARG A 10 14.80 1.89 -13.93
C ARG A 10 14.62 2.35 -12.49
N THR A 11 15.53 3.19 -12.00
CA THR A 11 15.47 3.74 -10.64
C THR A 11 14.30 4.71 -10.50
N LYS A 12 14.02 5.50 -11.55
CA LYS A 12 12.87 6.40 -11.63
C LYS A 12 11.54 5.65 -11.59
N PHE A 13 11.43 4.50 -12.26
CA PHE A 13 10.24 3.66 -12.20
C PHE A 13 9.98 3.14 -10.79
N LEU A 14 10.96 2.50 -10.15
CA LEU A 14 10.80 1.98 -8.79
C LEU A 14 10.44 3.10 -7.80
N ARG A 15 11.08 4.27 -7.94
CA ARG A 15 10.75 5.46 -7.16
C ARG A 15 9.29 5.87 -7.31
N THR A 16 8.81 5.94 -8.54
CA THR A 16 7.44 6.35 -8.85
C THR A 16 6.43 5.40 -8.22
N VAL A 17 6.68 4.08 -8.30
CA VAL A 17 5.80 3.07 -7.70
C VAL A 17 5.79 3.17 -6.17
N LEU A 18 6.95 3.36 -5.52
CA LEU A 18 7.02 3.55 -4.06
C LEU A 18 6.26 4.81 -3.62
N LEU A 19 6.42 5.92 -4.34
CA LEU A 19 5.71 7.15 -4.01
C LEU A 19 4.20 7.04 -4.27
N ALA A 20 3.79 6.34 -5.33
CA ALA A 20 2.38 6.05 -5.59
C ALA A 20 1.77 5.21 -4.46
N ASP A 21 2.46 4.17 -4.00
CA ASP A 21 2.06 3.37 -2.84
C ASP A 21 1.89 4.24 -1.59
N ALA A 22 2.90 5.05 -1.26
CA ALA A 22 2.84 5.94 -0.12
C ALA A 22 1.65 6.90 -0.15
N VAL A 23 1.32 7.46 -1.32
CA VAL A 23 0.18 8.37 -1.51
C VAL A 23 -1.14 7.62 -1.37
N VAL A 24 -1.31 6.49 -2.05
CA VAL A 24 -2.54 5.69 -2.00
C VAL A 24 -2.80 5.19 -0.58
N THR A 25 -1.79 4.60 0.05
CA THR A 25 -1.86 4.06 1.40
C THR A 25 -2.07 5.17 2.44
N GLY A 26 -1.35 6.29 2.31
CA GLY A 26 -1.52 7.45 3.19
C GLY A 26 -2.90 8.11 3.07
N ALA A 27 -3.43 8.26 1.85
CA ALA A 27 -4.78 8.79 1.62
C ALA A 27 -5.85 7.89 2.24
N ASN A 28 -5.74 6.57 2.06
CA ASN A 28 -6.67 5.61 2.67
C ASN A 28 -6.56 5.64 4.21
N GLY A 29 -5.35 5.68 4.74
CA GLY A 29 -5.10 5.78 6.18
C GLY A 29 -5.68 7.06 6.79
N LEU A 30 -5.51 8.20 6.10
CA LEU A 30 -6.09 9.47 6.52
C LEU A 30 -7.62 9.43 6.52
N ALA A 31 -8.22 8.86 5.48
CA ALA A 31 -9.67 8.68 5.40
C ALA A 31 -10.19 7.83 6.56
N TYR A 32 -9.55 6.70 6.84
CA TYR A 32 -9.90 5.83 7.96
C TYR A 32 -9.75 6.52 9.32
N LEU A 33 -8.72 7.35 9.50
CA LEU A 33 -8.48 8.04 10.76
C LEU A 33 -9.50 9.16 11.01
N VAL A 34 -9.73 10.01 10.00
CA VAL A 34 -10.55 11.23 10.14
C VAL A 34 -12.04 10.93 10.00
N ALA A 35 -12.42 10.08 9.05
CA ALA A 35 -13.82 9.76 8.74
C ALA A 35 -14.28 8.43 9.35
N ALA A 36 -13.58 7.91 10.37
CA ALA A 36 -13.85 6.60 10.96
C ALA A 36 -15.33 6.35 11.33
N PRO A 37 -16.05 7.29 11.99
CA PRO A 37 -17.47 7.08 12.31
C PRO A 37 -18.32 6.87 11.07
N LEU A 38 -18.18 7.76 10.08
CA LEU A 38 -18.92 7.67 8.83
C LEU A 38 -18.60 6.38 8.06
N LEU A 39 -17.32 6.05 7.95
CA LEU A 39 -16.87 4.84 7.24
C LEU A 39 -17.24 3.56 7.99
N SER A 40 -17.35 3.58 9.31
CA SER A 40 -17.80 2.44 10.11
C SER A 40 -19.21 2.02 9.70
N ASP A 41 -20.10 2.98 9.49
CA ASP A 41 -21.48 2.71 9.09
C ASP A 41 -21.57 2.11 7.68
N PHE A 42 -20.70 2.55 6.76
CA PHE A 42 -20.68 2.04 5.39
C PHE A 42 -19.92 0.73 5.24
N LEU A 43 -18.80 0.55 5.93
CA LEU A 43 -17.90 -0.58 5.75
C LEU A 43 -18.26 -1.75 6.67
N GLY A 44 -18.79 -1.47 7.87
CA GLY A 44 -19.12 -2.47 8.89
C GLY A 44 -18.15 -2.49 10.07
N PRO A 45 -16.82 -2.63 9.87
CA PRO A 45 -15.86 -2.63 10.96
C PRO A 45 -15.96 -1.38 11.84
N GLY A 46 -15.90 -1.59 13.16
CA GLY A 46 -16.05 -0.51 14.14
C GLY A 46 -15.02 0.61 13.99
N SER A 47 -15.46 1.84 14.29
CA SER A 47 -14.64 3.07 14.21
C SER A 47 -13.28 2.97 14.92
N GLY A 48 -13.21 2.27 16.07
CA GLY A 48 -11.96 2.07 16.79
C GLY A 48 -10.92 1.30 15.98
N LEU A 49 -11.36 0.22 15.30
CA LEU A 49 -10.51 -0.56 14.40
C LEU A 49 -10.11 0.28 13.19
N LEU A 50 -11.05 1.00 12.56
CA LEU A 50 -10.73 1.87 11.43
C LEU A 50 -9.69 2.93 11.79
N ARG A 51 -9.78 3.58 12.96
CA ARG A 51 -8.74 4.53 13.42
C ARG A 51 -7.39 3.86 13.62
N ALA A 52 -7.36 2.67 14.23
CA ALA A 52 -6.12 1.92 14.43
C ALA A 52 -5.46 1.55 13.09
N LEU A 53 -6.25 1.07 12.13
CA LEU A 53 -5.78 0.82 10.76
C LEU A 53 -5.32 2.12 10.09
N GLY A 54 -6.04 3.22 10.27
CA GLY A 54 -5.67 4.54 9.76
C GLY A 54 -4.29 5.00 10.24
N VAL A 55 -4.03 4.92 11.55
CA VAL A 55 -2.71 5.23 12.12
C VAL A 55 -1.62 4.33 11.56
N PHE A 56 -1.88 3.01 11.50
CA PHE A 56 -0.94 2.06 10.93
C PHE A 56 -0.60 2.39 9.46
N LEU A 57 -1.61 2.63 8.63
CA LEU A 57 -1.44 2.95 7.22
C LEU A 57 -0.70 4.28 7.01
N LEU A 58 -0.96 5.29 7.84
CA LEU A 58 -0.22 6.55 7.80
C LEU A 58 1.26 6.34 8.16
N ALA A 59 1.55 5.58 9.22
CA ALA A 59 2.92 5.26 9.61
C ALA A 59 3.65 4.46 8.51
N TYR A 60 2.98 3.47 7.93
CA TYR A 60 3.51 2.70 6.81
C TYR A 60 3.75 3.57 5.58
N GLY A 61 2.75 4.34 5.14
CA GLY A 61 2.85 5.25 4.00
C GLY A 61 3.98 6.27 4.17
N ALA A 62 4.17 6.80 5.38
CA ALA A 62 5.30 7.67 5.69
C ALA A 62 6.66 6.94 5.53
N ALA A 63 6.78 5.71 6.03
CA ALA A 63 7.99 4.91 5.87
C ALA A 63 8.30 4.62 4.38
N VAL A 64 7.27 4.29 3.59
CA VAL A 64 7.40 4.09 2.14
C VAL A 64 7.79 5.39 1.43
N ALA A 65 7.21 6.53 1.80
CA ALA A 65 7.57 7.84 1.25
C ALA A 65 9.03 8.20 1.56
N VAL A 66 9.49 7.96 2.79
CA VAL A 66 10.89 8.17 3.16
C VAL A 66 11.80 7.28 2.32
N LEU A 67 11.48 6.00 2.15
CA LEU A 67 12.24 5.10 1.29
C LEU A 67 12.27 5.58 -0.17
N GLY A 68 11.11 5.98 -0.70
CA GLY A 68 10.93 6.47 -2.06
C GLY A 68 11.54 7.85 -2.33
N THR A 69 11.92 8.63 -1.31
CA THR A 69 12.57 9.95 -1.48
C THR A 69 14.09 9.90 -1.31
N ARG A 70 14.66 8.80 -0.79
CA ARG A 70 16.13 8.65 -0.67
C ARG A 70 16.83 8.69 -2.02
N ARG A 71 18.02 9.29 -2.07
CA ARG A 71 18.87 9.33 -3.28
C ARG A 71 19.14 7.92 -3.81
N GLU A 72 19.53 7.01 -2.93
CA GLU A 72 19.67 5.58 -3.19
C GLU A 72 18.53 4.82 -2.53
N ILE A 73 17.79 4.04 -3.32
CA ILE A 73 16.65 3.25 -2.82
C ILE A 73 17.20 1.94 -2.24
N SER A 74 16.93 1.71 -0.95
CA SER A 74 17.36 0.48 -0.28
C SER A 74 16.63 -0.74 -0.84
N LEU A 75 17.40 -1.71 -1.33
CA LEU A 75 16.89 -3.01 -1.76
C LEU A 75 16.20 -3.76 -0.62
N ALA A 76 16.80 -3.79 0.57
CA ALA A 76 16.23 -4.44 1.75
C ALA A 76 14.92 -3.74 2.17
N GLY A 77 14.91 -2.42 2.21
CA GLY A 77 13.70 -1.64 2.49
C GLY A 77 12.59 -1.92 1.49
N THR A 78 12.90 -1.95 0.20
CA THR A 78 11.91 -2.23 -0.85
C THR A 78 11.35 -3.65 -0.74
N LYS A 79 12.19 -4.64 -0.42
CA LYS A 79 11.71 -6.01 -0.15
C LYS A 79 10.79 -6.08 1.05
N ALA A 80 11.05 -5.31 2.11
CA ALA A 80 10.17 -5.22 3.26
C ALA A 80 8.81 -4.61 2.89
N VAL A 81 8.81 -3.53 2.10
CA VAL A 81 7.57 -2.91 1.58
C VAL A 81 6.74 -3.93 0.79
N VAL A 82 7.37 -4.65 -0.14
CA VAL A 82 6.73 -5.73 -0.92
C VAL A 82 6.13 -6.80 -0.01
N ALA A 83 6.89 -7.28 0.98
CA ALA A 83 6.43 -8.31 1.90
C ALA A 83 5.20 -7.85 2.69
N VAL A 84 5.22 -6.61 3.21
CA VAL A 84 4.09 -6.04 3.95
C VAL A 84 2.88 -5.89 3.04
N ASN A 85 3.04 -5.44 1.79
CA ASN A 85 1.92 -5.34 0.85
C ASN A 85 1.32 -6.70 0.49
N ILE A 86 2.14 -7.73 0.30
CA ILE A 86 1.67 -9.11 0.09
C ILE A 86 0.88 -9.59 1.31
N ILE A 87 1.44 -9.43 2.51
CA ILE A 87 0.77 -9.82 3.76
C ILE A 87 -0.56 -9.09 3.90
N TRP A 88 -0.58 -7.77 3.67
CA TRP A 88 -1.80 -6.96 3.75
C TRP A 88 -2.86 -7.41 2.75
N THR A 89 -2.46 -7.71 1.52
CA THR A 89 -3.34 -8.26 0.48
C THR A 89 -3.97 -9.56 0.94
N LEU A 90 -3.16 -10.52 1.40
CA LEU A 90 -3.64 -11.83 1.85
C LEU A 90 -4.54 -11.71 3.08
N VAL A 91 -4.18 -10.89 4.06
CA VAL A 91 -4.98 -10.64 5.26
C VAL A 91 -6.31 -9.98 4.90
N SER A 92 -6.32 -9.03 3.97
CA SER A 92 -7.56 -8.37 3.52
C SER A 92 -8.52 -9.35 2.84
N VAL A 93 -8.00 -10.21 1.96
CA VAL A 93 -8.80 -11.27 1.31
C VAL A 93 -9.30 -12.27 2.35
N ALA A 94 -8.44 -12.72 3.26
CA ALA A 94 -8.79 -13.64 4.34
C ALA A 94 -9.85 -13.06 5.29
N ALA A 95 -9.77 -11.76 5.60
CA ALA A 95 -10.74 -11.07 6.44
C ALA A 95 -12.15 -11.06 5.83
N VAL A 96 -12.26 -10.99 4.51
CA VAL A 96 -13.54 -11.11 3.81
C VAL A 96 -13.98 -12.57 3.68
N ALA A 97 -13.05 -13.47 3.33
CA ALA A 97 -13.37 -14.87 3.03
C ALA A 97 -13.73 -15.71 4.27
N PHE A 98 -13.09 -15.45 5.42
CA PHE A 98 -13.30 -16.21 6.65
C PHE A 98 -14.17 -15.48 7.68
N GLY A 99 -14.60 -14.25 7.38
CA GLY A 99 -15.49 -13.46 8.22
C GLY A 99 -15.03 -13.16 9.67
N PRO A 100 -13.73 -12.97 10.00
CA PRO A 100 -13.37 -12.49 11.34
C PRO A 100 -13.88 -11.09 11.66
N LEU A 101 -14.34 -10.33 10.66
CA LEU A 101 -14.89 -8.99 10.80
C LEU A 101 -16.30 -8.92 10.19
N GLU A 102 -17.18 -8.15 10.84
CA GLU A 102 -18.53 -7.85 10.37
C GLU A 102 -18.47 -6.79 9.25
N PHE A 103 -18.29 -7.23 8.00
CA PHE A 103 -18.33 -6.35 6.83
C PHE A 103 -19.76 -6.18 6.32
N THR A 104 -20.11 -4.96 5.91
CA THR A 104 -21.23 -4.78 4.97
C THR A 104 -20.81 -5.27 3.58
N THR A 105 -21.76 -5.41 2.65
CA THR A 105 -21.44 -5.69 1.23
C THR A 105 -20.50 -4.64 0.63
N ILE A 106 -20.73 -3.35 0.93
CA ILE A 106 -19.86 -2.26 0.46
C ILE A 106 -18.46 -2.40 1.06
N GLY A 107 -18.38 -2.71 2.36
CA GLY A 107 -17.12 -2.92 3.06
C GLY A 107 -16.31 -4.09 2.52
N ALA A 108 -16.97 -5.22 2.23
CA ALA A 108 -16.33 -6.38 1.63
C ALA A 108 -15.77 -6.04 0.23
N VAL A 109 -16.56 -5.38 -0.62
CA VAL A 109 -16.09 -4.93 -1.95
C VAL A 109 -14.92 -3.97 -1.81
N TRP A 110 -14.99 -3.02 -0.88
CA TRP A 110 -13.91 -2.06 -0.61
C TRP A 110 -12.64 -2.75 -0.10
N ALA A 111 -12.76 -3.76 0.78
CA ALA A 111 -11.65 -4.56 1.30
C ALA A 111 -10.96 -5.38 0.20
N ILE A 112 -11.72 -5.95 -0.74
CA ILE A 112 -11.14 -6.65 -1.89
C ILE A 112 -10.52 -5.67 -2.89
N ALA A 113 -11.18 -4.55 -3.19
CA ALA A 113 -10.66 -3.54 -4.10
C ALA A 113 -9.32 -2.97 -3.63
N GLN A 114 -9.20 -2.61 -2.35
CA GLN A 114 -7.92 -2.14 -1.79
C GLN A 114 -6.86 -3.25 -1.79
N ALA A 115 -7.23 -4.51 -1.52
CA ALA A 115 -6.30 -5.64 -1.59
C ALA A 115 -5.72 -5.80 -3.00
N LEU A 116 -6.55 -5.68 -4.04
CA LEU A 116 -6.10 -5.75 -5.43
C LEU A 116 -5.14 -4.60 -5.79
N VAL A 117 -5.43 -3.38 -5.34
CA VAL A 117 -4.54 -2.22 -5.55
C VAL A 117 -3.20 -2.43 -4.85
N VAL A 118 -3.20 -2.85 -3.59
CA VAL A 118 -1.98 -3.11 -2.82
C VAL A 118 -1.18 -4.27 -3.42
N GLY A 119 -1.83 -5.34 -3.85
CA GLY A 119 -1.20 -6.46 -4.55
C GLY A 119 -0.56 -6.04 -5.88
N LEU A 120 -1.24 -5.20 -6.66
CA LEU A 120 -0.68 -4.62 -7.88
C LEU A 120 0.56 -3.76 -7.59
N LEU A 121 0.53 -2.93 -6.55
CA LEU A 121 1.68 -2.14 -6.13
C LEU A 121 2.86 -3.04 -5.74
N ALA A 122 2.61 -4.14 -5.02
CA ALA A 122 3.65 -5.11 -4.69
C ALA A 122 4.29 -5.73 -5.94
N GLU A 123 3.48 -6.13 -6.93
CA GLU A 123 3.98 -6.65 -8.21
C GLU A 123 4.81 -5.61 -8.97
N LEU A 124 4.36 -4.36 -9.04
CA LEU A 124 5.10 -3.28 -9.69
C LEU A 124 6.44 -2.99 -8.97
N GLN A 125 6.48 -3.08 -7.63
CA GLN A 125 7.72 -2.97 -6.86
C GLN A 125 8.68 -4.13 -7.14
N ILE A 126 8.16 -5.36 -7.24
CA ILE A 126 8.94 -6.55 -7.63
C ILE A 126 9.53 -6.36 -9.04
N MET A 127 8.73 -5.90 -10.00
CA MET A 127 9.18 -5.58 -11.35
C MET A 127 10.27 -4.50 -11.34
N GLY A 128 10.11 -3.45 -10.54
CA GLY A 128 11.11 -2.40 -10.35
C GLY A 128 12.44 -2.94 -9.80
N LEU A 129 12.38 -3.80 -8.78
CA LEU A 129 13.55 -4.47 -8.21
C LEU A 129 14.27 -5.38 -9.19
N ARG A 130 13.52 -6.18 -9.98
CA ARG A 130 14.08 -7.07 -11.01
C ARG A 130 14.79 -6.28 -12.10
N LYS A 131 14.21 -5.14 -12.50
CA LYS A 131 14.81 -4.25 -13.51
C LYS A 131 16.07 -3.56 -12.98
N ALA A 132 16.10 -3.11 -11.73
CA ALA A 132 17.24 -2.42 -11.12
C ALA A 132 18.46 -3.34 -10.83
N ARG A 133 18.28 -4.67 -10.79
CA ARG A 133 19.35 -5.66 -10.59
C ARG A 133 20.02 -6.14 -11.89
N ARG A 134 19.36 -5.94 -13.03
CA ARG A 134 19.93 -6.15 -14.36
C ARG A 134 20.57 -4.86 -14.85
#